data_AF-A0A7S3JIU7-F1
#
_entry.id   AF-A0A7S3JIU7-F1
#
_cell.length_a   1.000
_cell.length_b   1.000
_cell.length_c   1.000
_cell.angle_alpha   90.00
_cell.angle_beta   90.00
_cell.angle_gamma   90.00
#
_symmetry.space_group_name_H-M   'P 1'
#
loop_
_entity.id
_entity.type
_entity.pdbx_description
1 polymer ?
#
loop_
_entity_poly.entity_id
_entity_poly.type
_entity_poly.pdbx_seq_one_letter_code
_entity_poly.pdbx_strand_id
1 'polypeptide(L)'
;KTTLDTDLASYGLTVKLYDSRDAIINVMSKSSYEKDGNAGICFGAALVESTTDNYQVNMIFDDTIAIRSQDANMPNQRLTAASKYTRQPDLTSWNQYKRGGYTYLQNIFANAVLRSKTGNSNAYISMVYTPVKSNSYNNDDFAIAIINTWNFFMLLIYLAPLYRFVSNSVGEKETKIREAMKIMGLTDMPYWMSWFSYYIIVNTIQASVMILILIPVFEYSNRFLIFLHLWIYGMTMFGYGVFVGSFFQNGKTAAIFGTMLFYLTSFIFTVV
;
A
#
# COMPACT_ATOMS: atom_id res chain seq x y z
N LYS A 1 -7.24 -10.26 -47.67
CA LYS A 1 -6.37 -9.07 -47.49
C LYS A 1 -7.11 -7.77 -47.80
N THR A 2 -7.79 -7.65 -48.93
CA THR A 2 -8.51 -6.43 -49.39
C THR A 2 -9.74 -6.03 -48.55
N THR A 3 -10.55 -6.98 -48.09
CA THR A 3 -11.75 -6.72 -47.27
C THR A 3 -11.43 -6.23 -45.85
N LEU A 4 -10.33 -6.71 -45.28
CA LEU A 4 -9.87 -6.31 -43.95
C LEU A 4 -9.37 -4.86 -43.93
N ASP A 5 -8.70 -4.45 -45.00
CA ASP A 5 -8.14 -3.09 -45.16
C ASP A 5 -9.27 -2.04 -45.29
N THR A 6 -10.29 -2.34 -46.09
CA THR A 6 -11.46 -1.46 -46.24
C THR A 6 -12.26 -1.31 -44.95
N ASP A 7 -12.40 -2.39 -44.18
CA ASP A 7 -13.13 -2.36 -42.90
C ASP A 7 -12.37 -1.55 -41.84
N LEU A 8 -11.04 -1.71 -41.75
CA LEU A 8 -10.23 -0.97 -40.77
C LEU A 8 -10.08 0.51 -41.16
N ALA A 9 -10.01 0.82 -42.46
CA ALA A 9 -10.01 2.20 -42.96
C ALA A 9 -11.33 2.93 -42.63
N SER A 10 -12.46 2.22 -42.52
CA SER A 10 -13.75 2.81 -42.09
C SER A 10 -13.71 3.37 -40.65
N TYR A 11 -12.77 2.91 -39.82
CA TYR A 11 -12.52 3.42 -38.47
C TYR A 11 -11.51 4.59 -38.45
N GLY A 12 -11.08 5.10 -39.62
CA GLY A 12 -10.10 6.19 -39.72
C GLY A 12 -8.65 5.76 -39.45
N LEU A 13 -8.36 4.46 -39.54
CA LEU A 13 -7.04 3.90 -39.29
C LEU A 13 -6.24 3.75 -40.60
N THR A 14 -5.00 4.23 -40.61
CA THR A 14 -4.05 3.98 -41.70
C THR A 14 -3.40 2.62 -41.51
N VAL A 15 -3.78 1.63 -42.32
CA VAL A 15 -3.29 0.26 -42.19
C VAL A 15 -2.09 0.02 -43.11
N LYS A 16 -1.05 -0.63 -42.59
CA LYS A 16 0.06 -1.20 -43.38
C LYS A 16 0.11 -2.69 -43.13
N LEU A 17 0.02 -3.49 -44.19
CA LEU A 17 0.07 -4.95 -44.10
C LEU A 17 1.51 -5.44 -44.21
N TYR A 18 1.86 -6.42 -43.38
CA TYR A 18 3.13 -7.12 -43.39
C TYR A 18 2.88 -8.63 -43.55
N ASP A 19 3.82 -9.35 -44.16
CA ASP A 19 3.64 -10.77 -44.47
C ASP A 19 3.88 -11.69 -43.26
N SER A 20 4.62 -11.25 -42.24
CA SER A 20 4.86 -12.01 -41.02
C SER A 20 4.97 -11.12 -39.79
N ARG A 21 4.77 -11.73 -38.61
CA ARG A 21 4.97 -11.08 -37.31
C ARG A 21 6.40 -10.54 -37.17
N ASP A 22 7.39 -11.32 -37.59
CA ASP A 22 8.81 -10.95 -37.48
C ASP A 22 9.15 -9.77 -38.38
N ALA A 23 8.45 -9.61 -39.51
CA ALA A 23 8.62 -8.42 -40.35
C ALA A 23 8.20 -7.13 -39.61
N ILE A 24 7.14 -7.18 -38.79
CA ILE A 24 6.70 -6.05 -37.96
C ILE A 24 7.77 -5.74 -36.90
N ILE A 25 8.26 -6.77 -36.20
CA ILE A 25 9.31 -6.63 -35.17
C ILE A 25 10.60 -6.06 -35.77
N ASN A 26 10.99 -6.53 -36.96
CA ASN A 26 12.17 -6.04 -37.67
C ASN A 26 12.04 -4.58 -38.13
N VAL A 27 10.83 -4.05 -38.33
CA VAL A 27 10.63 -2.61 -38.61
C VAL A 27 10.78 -1.80 -37.33
N MET A 28 10.25 -2.29 -36.21
CA MET A 28 10.36 -1.63 -34.91
C MET A 28 11.80 -1.64 -34.36
N SER A 29 12.60 -2.66 -34.69
CA SER A 29 13.99 -2.77 -34.25
C SER A 29 14.98 -1.91 -35.05
N LYS A 30 14.54 -1.19 -36.09
CA LYS A 30 15.42 -0.32 -36.89
C LYS A 30 15.80 0.93 -36.10
N SER A 31 17.05 1.36 -36.22
CA SER A 31 17.56 2.58 -35.57
C SER A 31 16.85 3.87 -36.01
N SER A 32 16.17 3.84 -37.17
CA SER A 32 15.38 4.92 -37.76
C SER A 32 13.90 4.92 -37.35
N TYR A 33 13.46 3.97 -36.51
CA TYR A 33 12.09 3.90 -36.02
C TYR A 33 11.76 5.12 -35.16
N GLU A 34 10.66 5.81 -35.48
CA GLU A 34 10.21 7.06 -34.82
C GLU A 34 11.20 8.24 -34.84
N LYS A 35 12.22 8.17 -35.69
CA LYS A 35 13.19 9.25 -35.91
C LYS A 35 13.04 9.86 -37.30
N ASP A 36 13.50 11.10 -37.44
CA ASP A 36 13.57 11.84 -38.71
C ASP A 36 12.22 12.00 -39.43
N GLY A 37 11.14 12.25 -38.67
CA GLY A 37 9.80 12.49 -39.22
C GLY A 37 9.06 11.25 -39.70
N ASN A 38 9.63 10.05 -39.50
CA ASN A 38 8.93 8.79 -39.78
C ASN A 38 7.91 8.49 -38.68
N ALA A 39 6.63 8.41 -39.06
CA ALA A 39 5.58 8.00 -38.13
C ALA A 39 5.81 6.55 -37.65
N GLY A 40 5.81 6.37 -36.32
CA GLY A 40 5.88 5.07 -35.67
C GLY A 40 4.63 4.22 -35.89
N ILE A 41 4.73 2.95 -35.52
CA ILE A 41 3.59 2.03 -35.51
C ILE A 41 2.87 2.22 -34.16
N CYS A 42 1.68 2.81 -34.16
CA CYS A 42 0.92 3.02 -32.94
C CYS A 42 0.46 1.70 -32.28
N PHE A 43 0.05 0.73 -33.09
CA PHE A 43 -0.30 -0.62 -32.66
C PHE A 43 -0.24 -1.57 -33.86
N GLY A 44 0.06 -2.84 -33.60
CA GLY A 44 0.09 -3.91 -34.60
C GLY A 44 -0.82 -5.07 -34.22
N ALA A 45 -1.24 -5.85 -35.21
CA ALA A 45 -1.90 -7.13 -34.97
C ALA A 45 -1.41 -8.14 -36.01
N ALA A 46 -1.04 -9.33 -35.54
CA ALA A 46 -0.67 -10.46 -36.38
C ALA A 46 -1.75 -11.54 -36.26
N LEU A 47 -2.38 -11.87 -37.38
CA LEU A 47 -3.33 -12.97 -37.46
C LEU A 47 -2.57 -14.28 -37.74
N VAL A 48 -2.76 -15.27 -36.88
CA VAL A 48 -2.26 -16.64 -37.07
C VAL A 48 -3.46 -17.57 -37.19
N GLU A 49 -3.61 -18.21 -38.33
CA GLU A 49 -4.66 -19.20 -38.58
C GLU A 49 -4.21 -20.53 -37.95
N SER A 50 -4.91 -20.99 -36.90
CA SER A 50 -4.52 -22.17 -36.14
C SER A 50 -5.25 -23.43 -36.61
N THR A 51 -6.52 -23.30 -37.01
CA THR A 51 -7.33 -24.32 -37.73
C THR A 51 -8.37 -23.60 -38.60
N THR A 52 -9.09 -24.31 -39.49
CA THR A 52 -10.07 -23.75 -40.45
C THR A 52 -11.08 -22.77 -39.83
N ASP A 53 -11.46 -23.00 -38.57
CA ASP A 53 -12.40 -22.16 -37.81
C ASP A 53 -11.81 -21.47 -36.57
N ASN A 54 -10.52 -21.67 -36.25
CA ASN A 54 -9.89 -21.01 -35.09
C ASN A 54 -8.78 -20.05 -35.52
N TYR A 55 -8.99 -18.78 -35.19
CA TYR A 55 -8.08 -17.68 -35.48
C TYR A 55 -7.47 -17.15 -34.19
N GLN A 56 -6.14 -17.05 -34.16
CA GLN A 56 -5.42 -16.39 -33.07
C GLN A 56 -4.99 -15.00 -33.54
N VAL A 57 -5.44 -13.96 -32.84
CA VAL A 57 -5.01 -12.57 -33.09
C VAL A 57 -3.99 -12.19 -32.03
N ASN A 58 -2.73 -12.06 -32.44
CA ASN A 58 -1.65 -11.56 -31.60
C ASN A 58 -1.55 -10.05 -31.76
N MET A 59 -2.08 -9.29 -30.80
CA MET A 59 -1.91 -7.84 -30.79
C MET A 59 -0.53 -7.48 -30.26
N ILE A 60 0.10 -6.48 -30.89
CA ILE A 60 1.42 -5.97 -30.59
C ILE A 60 1.24 -4.51 -30.21
N PHE A 61 1.64 -4.16 -29.01
CA PHE A 61 1.63 -2.80 -28.50
C PHE A 61 3.05 -2.41 -28.12
N ASP A 62 3.34 -1.12 -28.21
CA ASP A 62 4.51 -0.58 -27.54
C ASP A 62 4.22 -0.53 -26.04
N ASP A 63 4.82 -1.48 -25.31
CA ASP A 63 4.81 -1.54 -23.85
C ASP A 63 6.09 -0.95 -23.25
N THR A 64 6.99 -0.39 -24.08
CA THR A 64 8.22 0.20 -23.58
C THR A 64 7.91 1.47 -22.81
N ILE A 65 8.27 1.46 -21.54
CA ILE A 65 8.09 2.55 -20.58
C ILE A 65 9.05 3.69 -20.97
N ALA A 66 8.74 4.43 -22.02
CA ALA A 66 9.46 5.63 -22.40
C ALA A 66 8.79 6.84 -21.74
N ILE A 67 9.04 7.06 -20.45
CA ILE A 67 8.79 8.31 -19.68
C ILE A 67 7.30 8.74 -19.59
N ARG A 68 6.38 8.13 -20.33
CA ARG A 68 4.95 8.48 -20.35
C ARG A 68 4.16 7.51 -19.49
N SER A 69 3.93 7.92 -18.24
CA SER A 69 3.03 7.36 -17.23
C SER A 69 3.51 6.08 -16.51
N GLN A 70 3.43 6.13 -15.17
CA GLN A 70 3.57 4.97 -14.27
C GLN A 70 2.38 3.99 -14.39
N ASP A 71 1.33 4.37 -15.12
CA ASP A 71 0.11 3.61 -15.26
C ASP A 71 0.02 3.01 -16.67
N ALA A 72 0.33 1.72 -16.81
CA ALA A 72 0.05 1.01 -18.05
C ALA A 72 -1.45 1.14 -18.38
N ASN A 73 -1.79 1.56 -19.60
CA ASN A 73 -3.19 1.62 -20.05
C ASN A 73 -3.74 0.23 -20.44
N MET A 74 -2.92 -0.80 -20.33
CA MET A 74 -3.26 -2.18 -20.64
C MET A 74 -2.97 -3.07 -19.43
N PRO A 75 -3.91 -3.96 -19.06
CA PRO A 75 -3.71 -4.89 -17.96
C PRO A 75 -2.70 -5.97 -18.33
N ASN A 76 -1.97 -6.46 -17.33
CA ASN A 76 -0.97 -7.52 -17.53
C ASN A 76 -1.67 -8.83 -17.93
N GLN A 77 -1.41 -9.29 -19.15
CA GLN A 77 -2.05 -10.49 -19.71
C GLN A 77 -1.31 -11.79 -19.43
N ARG A 78 -0.11 -11.73 -18.82
CA ARG A 78 0.64 -12.92 -18.43
C ARG A 78 0.08 -13.55 -17.16
N LEU A 79 -0.64 -12.78 -16.36
CA LEU A 79 -1.24 -13.23 -15.11
C LEU A 79 -2.68 -13.69 -15.38
N THR A 80 -3.13 -14.69 -14.62
CA THR A 80 -4.51 -15.16 -14.66
C THR A 80 -5.45 -14.07 -14.16
N ALA A 81 -6.56 -13.84 -14.87
CA ALA A 81 -7.54 -12.79 -14.56
C ALA A 81 -8.19 -12.90 -13.17
N ALA A 82 -8.16 -14.09 -12.55
CA ALA A 82 -8.65 -14.31 -11.19
C ALA A 82 -7.61 -15.09 -10.38
N SER A 83 -7.14 -14.48 -9.29
CA SER A 83 -6.32 -15.16 -8.27
C SER A 83 -7.22 -15.60 -7.12
N LYS A 84 -7.06 -16.86 -6.69
CA LYS A 84 -7.80 -17.44 -5.56
C LYS A 84 -7.52 -16.73 -4.23
N TYR A 85 -6.38 -16.05 -4.12
CA TYR A 85 -5.93 -15.40 -2.89
C TYR A 85 -6.32 -13.92 -2.80
N THR A 86 -6.76 -13.33 -3.91
CA THR A 86 -7.11 -11.91 -3.96
C THR A 86 -8.50 -11.71 -3.38
N ARG A 87 -8.59 -10.99 -2.26
CA ARG A 87 -9.87 -10.69 -1.57
C ARG A 87 -10.49 -9.36 -2.00
N GLN A 88 -9.70 -8.46 -2.57
CA GLN A 88 -10.15 -7.14 -3.01
C GLN A 88 -10.37 -7.11 -4.52
N PRO A 89 -11.36 -6.35 -5.02
CA PRO A 89 -11.53 -6.18 -6.45
C PRO A 89 -10.31 -5.45 -7.05
N ASP A 90 -9.76 -5.97 -8.14
CA ASP A 90 -8.72 -5.29 -8.90
C ASP A 90 -9.34 -4.17 -9.75
N LEU A 91 -9.53 -3.02 -9.11
CA LEU A 91 -10.08 -1.82 -9.71
C LEU A 91 -9.16 -1.22 -10.79
N THR A 92 -7.84 -1.43 -10.67
CA THR A 92 -6.86 -0.90 -11.61
C THR A 92 -6.97 -1.63 -12.95
N SER A 93 -6.90 -2.96 -12.94
CA SER A 93 -7.08 -3.76 -14.16
C SER A 93 -8.47 -3.59 -14.75
N TRP A 94 -9.51 -3.49 -13.91
CA TRP A 94 -10.87 -3.18 -14.36
C TRP A 94 -10.95 -1.85 -15.12
N ASN A 95 -10.34 -0.79 -14.59
CA ASN A 95 -10.31 0.51 -15.24
C ASN A 95 -9.50 0.47 -16.54
N GLN A 96 -8.40 -0.29 -16.60
CA GLN A 96 -7.64 -0.49 -17.83
C GLN A 96 -8.47 -1.21 -18.91
N TYR A 97 -9.19 -2.27 -18.57
CA TYR A 97 -10.12 -2.92 -19.52
C TYR A 97 -11.27 -2.01 -19.95
N LYS A 98 -11.81 -1.20 -19.04
CA LYS A 98 -12.97 -0.34 -19.32
C LYS A 98 -12.61 0.93 -20.10
N ARG A 99 -11.47 1.57 -19.77
CA ARG A 99 -11.08 2.90 -20.27
C ARG A 99 -9.82 2.88 -21.14
N GLY A 100 -8.95 1.88 -21.00
CA GLY A 100 -7.63 1.84 -21.61
C GLY A 100 -7.60 1.58 -23.12
N GLY A 101 -8.74 1.55 -23.81
CA GLY A 101 -8.80 1.37 -25.27
C GLY A 101 -8.51 -0.05 -25.77
N TYR A 102 -7.73 -0.85 -25.02
CA TYR A 102 -7.32 -2.21 -25.38
C TYR A 102 -8.51 -3.09 -25.79
N THR A 103 -9.56 -3.14 -24.96
CA THR A 103 -10.73 -3.99 -25.20
C THR A 103 -11.51 -3.52 -26.43
N TYR A 104 -11.57 -2.22 -26.68
CA TYR A 104 -12.17 -1.68 -27.91
C TYR A 104 -11.41 -2.12 -29.16
N LEU A 105 -10.07 -2.06 -29.13
CA LEU A 105 -9.22 -2.54 -30.23
C LEU A 105 -9.43 -4.04 -30.47
N GLN A 106 -9.49 -4.84 -29.41
CA GLN A 106 -9.79 -6.27 -29.51
C GLN A 106 -11.15 -6.51 -30.20
N ASN A 107 -12.17 -5.72 -29.88
CA ASN A 107 -13.48 -5.82 -30.54
C ASN A 107 -13.44 -5.42 -32.02
N ILE A 108 -12.72 -4.34 -32.36
CA ILE A 108 -12.57 -3.89 -33.76
C ILE A 108 -11.89 -4.98 -34.59
N PHE A 109 -10.79 -5.56 -34.10
CA PHE A 109 -10.10 -6.63 -34.81
C PHE A 109 -10.96 -7.90 -34.92
N ALA A 110 -11.67 -8.29 -33.87
CA ALA A 110 -12.58 -9.44 -33.92
C ALA A 110 -13.67 -9.25 -34.98
N ASN A 111 -14.26 -8.05 -35.05
CA ASN A 111 -15.26 -7.69 -36.05
C ASN A 111 -14.69 -7.67 -37.48
N ALA A 112 -13.50 -7.12 -37.66
CA ALA A 112 -12.83 -7.07 -38.96
C ALA A 112 -12.51 -8.48 -39.49
N VAL A 113 -12.05 -9.38 -38.61
CA VAL A 113 -11.83 -10.80 -38.94
C VAL A 113 -13.16 -11.50 -39.27
N LEU A 114 -14.20 -11.28 -38.46
CA LEU A 114 -15.52 -11.89 -38.66
C LEU A 114 -16.13 -11.50 -40.01
N ARG A 115 -16.11 -10.22 -40.37
CA ARG A 115 -16.66 -9.71 -41.64
C ARG A 115 -15.87 -10.21 -42.83
N SER A 116 -14.54 -10.19 -42.72
CA SER A 116 -13.63 -10.69 -43.76
C SER A 116 -13.86 -12.18 -44.06
N LYS A 117 -14.15 -13.01 -43.05
CA LYS A 117 -14.33 -14.46 -43.21
C LYS A 117 -15.77 -14.88 -43.52
N THR A 118 -16.76 -14.23 -42.91
CA THR A 118 -18.19 -14.52 -43.15
C THR A 118 -18.68 -13.92 -44.47
N GLY A 119 -17.97 -12.91 -45.02
CA GLY A 119 -18.39 -12.18 -46.22
C GLY A 119 -19.65 -11.32 -46.01
N ASN A 120 -20.12 -11.20 -44.76
CA ASN A 120 -21.30 -10.44 -44.38
C ASN A 120 -20.87 -9.16 -43.66
N SER A 121 -21.09 -8.01 -44.30
CA SER A 121 -20.76 -6.68 -43.75
C SER A 121 -21.59 -6.31 -42.51
N ASN A 122 -22.77 -6.91 -42.34
CA ASN A 122 -23.65 -6.66 -41.20
C ASN A 122 -23.33 -7.53 -39.98
N ALA A 123 -22.40 -8.47 -40.10
CA ALA A 123 -21.97 -9.28 -38.96
C ALA A 123 -21.20 -8.40 -37.96
N TYR A 124 -21.60 -8.45 -36.69
CA TYR A 124 -20.94 -7.75 -35.60
C TYR A 124 -20.98 -8.56 -34.30
N ILE A 125 -19.92 -8.44 -33.52
CA ILE A 125 -19.72 -8.94 -32.17
C ILE A 125 -19.87 -7.71 -31.27
N SER A 126 -20.83 -7.79 -30.36
CA SER A 126 -20.96 -6.80 -29.29
C SER A 126 -20.12 -7.22 -28.11
N MET A 127 -19.30 -6.30 -27.62
CA MET A 127 -18.50 -6.51 -26.43
C MET A 127 -19.23 -5.96 -25.21
N VAL A 128 -19.38 -6.81 -24.19
CA VAL A 128 -19.94 -6.42 -22.90
C VAL A 128 -18.96 -6.82 -21.82
N TYR A 129 -18.59 -5.87 -20.97
CA TYR A 129 -17.90 -6.14 -19.72
C TYR A 129 -18.92 -6.09 -18.58
N THR A 130 -18.90 -7.07 -17.70
CA THR A 130 -19.75 -7.11 -16.50
C THR A 130 -18.89 -7.46 -15.32
N PRO A 131 -18.89 -6.66 -14.23
CA PRO A 131 -18.14 -7.00 -13.04
C PRO A 131 -18.77 -8.22 -12.38
N VAL A 132 -17.95 -9.14 -11.90
CA VAL A 132 -18.42 -10.20 -11.00
C VAL A 132 -18.77 -9.56 -9.66
N LYS A 133 -19.89 -9.99 -9.06
CA LYS A 133 -20.32 -9.48 -7.76
C LYS A 133 -19.28 -9.85 -6.69
N SER A 134 -18.65 -8.86 -6.08
CA SER A 134 -17.82 -9.05 -4.89
C SER A 134 -18.69 -9.04 -3.63
N ASN A 135 -18.15 -9.60 -2.54
CA ASN A 135 -18.77 -9.46 -1.23
C ASN A 135 -18.84 -7.97 -0.83
N SER A 136 -19.89 -7.59 -0.13
CA SER A 136 -19.99 -6.25 0.46
C SER A 136 -18.85 -6.07 1.46
N TYR A 137 -18.07 -5.00 1.31
CA TYR A 137 -17.05 -4.61 2.27
C TYR A 137 -17.24 -3.13 2.62
N ASN A 138 -17.04 -2.78 3.88
CA ASN A 138 -17.02 -1.40 4.30
C ASN A 138 -15.61 -0.88 4.03
N ASN A 139 -15.49 0.13 3.17
CA ASN A 139 -14.22 0.78 2.94
C ASN A 139 -14.01 1.80 4.07
N ASP A 140 -13.11 1.49 4.99
CA ASP A 140 -12.78 2.34 6.13
C ASP A 140 -11.40 2.96 5.91
N ASP A 141 -11.38 4.07 5.18
CA ASP A 141 -10.17 4.84 4.91
C ASP A 141 -9.56 5.40 6.20
N PHE A 142 -10.39 5.63 7.21
CA PHE A 142 -9.95 6.11 8.52
C PHE A 142 -9.20 5.03 9.29
N ALA A 143 -9.62 3.77 9.23
CA ALA A 143 -8.86 2.65 9.79
C ALA A 143 -7.47 2.53 9.16
N ILE A 144 -7.36 2.70 7.84
CA ILE A 144 -6.06 2.69 7.13
C ILE A 144 -5.18 3.86 7.62
N ALA A 145 -5.74 5.06 7.72
CA ALA A 145 -5.02 6.23 8.22
C ALA A 145 -4.55 6.04 9.68
N ILE A 146 -5.40 5.48 10.54
CA ILE A 146 -5.04 5.16 11.93
C ILE A 146 -3.90 4.15 11.98
N ILE A 147 -3.96 3.06 11.22
CA ILE A 147 -2.90 2.02 11.25
C ILE A 147 -1.53 2.63 10.93
N ASN A 148 -1.47 3.51 9.92
CA ASN A 148 -0.23 4.17 9.52
C ASN A 148 0.24 5.23 10.53
N THR A 149 -0.66 5.80 11.33
CA THR A 149 -0.34 6.87 12.29
C THR A 149 -0.36 6.41 13.75
N TRP A 150 -0.69 5.14 14.02
CA TRP A 150 -0.93 4.60 15.35
C TRP A 150 0.27 4.77 16.29
N ASN A 151 1.48 4.54 15.77
CA ASN A 151 2.71 4.71 16.53
C ASN A 151 2.90 6.16 17.00
N PHE A 152 2.51 7.13 16.18
CA PHE A 152 2.58 8.55 16.56
C PHE A 152 1.59 8.89 17.67
N PHE A 153 0.38 8.32 17.65
CA PHE A 153 -0.58 8.48 18.75
C PHE A 153 -0.04 7.87 20.05
N MET A 154 0.55 6.68 20.00
CA MET A 154 1.18 6.04 21.16
C MET A 154 2.28 6.91 21.77
N LEU A 155 3.11 7.52 20.91
CA LEU A 155 4.11 8.47 21.34
C LEU A 155 3.50 9.63 22.11
N LEU A 156 2.46 10.28 21.55
CA LEU A 156 1.84 11.45 22.19
C LEU A 156 1.21 11.11 23.54
N ILE A 157 0.56 9.95 23.65
CA ILE A 157 -0.10 9.50 24.88
C ILE A 157 0.93 9.29 26.01
N TYR A 158 2.09 8.69 25.69
CA TYR A 158 3.08 8.31 26.69
C TYR A 158 4.24 9.28 26.88
N LEU A 159 4.35 10.34 26.06
CA LEU A 159 5.41 11.34 26.15
C LEU A 159 5.46 12.04 27.52
N ALA A 160 4.33 12.58 27.97
CA ALA A 160 4.25 13.34 29.23
C ALA A 160 4.41 12.43 30.48
N PRO A 161 3.77 11.26 30.56
CA PRO A 161 4.00 10.29 31.64
C PRO A 161 5.46 9.85 31.73
N LEU A 162 6.09 9.55 30.60
CA LEU A 162 7.50 9.18 30.54
C LEU A 162 8.40 10.30 31.06
N TYR A 163 8.19 11.54 30.59
CA TYR A 163 8.96 12.70 31.04
C TYR A 163 8.91 12.85 32.56
N ARG A 164 7.69 12.82 33.13
CA ARG A 164 7.50 12.96 34.58
C ARG A 164 8.14 11.82 35.36
N PHE A 165 7.99 10.59 34.89
CA PHE A 165 8.57 9.42 35.53
C PHE A 165 10.10 9.51 35.58
N VAL A 166 10.75 9.76 34.44
CA VAL A 166 12.23 9.87 34.37
C VAL A 166 12.73 11.06 35.19
N SER A 167 12.07 12.22 35.10
CA SER A 167 12.45 13.42 35.85
C SER A 167 12.39 13.19 37.36
N ASN A 168 11.34 12.53 37.86
CA ASN A 168 11.16 12.30 39.29
C ASN A 168 12.10 11.22 39.81
N SER A 169 12.24 10.09 39.08
CA SER A 169 13.12 9.00 39.48
C SER A 169 14.60 9.44 39.52
N VAL A 170 15.06 10.19 38.52
CA VAL A 170 16.42 10.74 38.52
C VAL A 170 16.54 11.94 39.46
N GLY A 171 15.47 12.70 39.71
CA GLY A 171 15.46 13.77 40.70
C GLY A 171 15.70 13.28 42.14
N GLU A 172 15.18 12.11 42.52
CA GLU A 172 15.51 11.46 43.79
C GLU A 172 16.97 11.03 43.87
N LYS A 173 17.55 10.63 42.73
CA LYS A 173 18.98 10.29 42.60
C LYS A 173 19.85 11.55 42.74
N GLU A 174 19.44 12.67 42.12
CA GLU A 174 20.13 13.96 42.17
C GLU A 174 20.20 14.51 43.60
N THR A 175 19.08 14.46 44.32
CA THR A 175 18.96 14.91 45.72
C THR A 175 19.54 13.92 46.73
N LYS A 176 20.02 12.75 46.27
CA LYS A 176 20.55 11.65 47.10
C LYS A 176 19.57 11.13 48.16
N ILE A 177 18.27 11.33 47.95
CA ILE A 177 17.22 10.83 48.85
C ILE A 177 17.29 9.31 48.95
N ARG A 178 17.60 8.63 47.84
CA ARG A 178 17.80 7.18 47.82
C ARG A 178 18.92 6.72 48.76
N GLU A 179 20.06 7.40 48.76
CA GLU A 179 21.18 7.06 49.65
C GLU A 179 20.85 7.39 51.11
N ALA A 180 20.14 8.48 51.36
CA ALA A 180 19.63 8.81 52.71
C ALA A 180 18.70 7.72 53.24
N MET A 181 17.77 7.21 52.42
CA MET A 181 16.90 6.08 52.80
C MET A 181 17.69 4.79 53.06
N LYS A 182 18.76 4.55 52.31
CA LYS A 182 19.65 3.40 52.53
C LYS A 182 20.36 3.47 53.88
N ILE A 183 20.80 4.66 54.29
CA ILE A 183 21.38 4.89 55.63
C ILE A 183 20.34 4.66 56.74
N MET A 184 19.06 4.97 56.50
CA MET A 184 17.95 4.68 57.42
C MET A 184 17.58 3.19 57.48
N GLY A 185 18.26 2.32 56.74
CA GLY A 185 18.06 0.88 56.75
C GLY A 185 17.15 0.34 55.64
N LEU A 186 16.78 1.16 54.65
CA LEU A 186 16.00 0.69 53.49
C LEU A 186 16.89 -0.11 52.52
N THR A 187 16.46 -1.31 52.16
CA THR A 187 17.13 -2.11 51.13
C THR A 187 16.74 -1.63 49.72
N ASP A 188 17.51 -2.02 48.70
CA ASP A 188 17.27 -1.57 47.32
C ASP A 188 15.97 -2.15 46.72
N MET A 189 15.51 -3.33 47.18
CA MET A 189 14.34 -4.00 46.60
C MET A 189 13.00 -3.29 46.90
N PRO A 190 12.67 -2.90 48.15
CA PRO A 190 11.47 -2.11 48.45
C PRO A 190 11.40 -0.78 47.70
N TYR A 191 12.55 -0.15 47.43
CA TYR A 191 12.62 1.10 46.68
C TYR A 191 12.15 0.92 45.23
N TRP A 192 12.64 -0.11 44.54
CA TRP A 192 12.17 -0.38 43.17
C TRP A 192 10.73 -0.89 43.13
N MET A 193 10.31 -1.64 44.14
CA MET A 193 8.92 -2.12 44.26
C MET A 193 7.94 -0.97 44.50
N SER A 194 8.31 0.08 45.23
CA SER A 194 7.45 1.25 45.42
C SER A 194 7.30 2.05 44.13
N TRP A 195 8.38 2.25 43.38
CA TRP A 195 8.33 2.88 42.06
C TRP A 195 7.51 2.08 41.05
N PHE A 196 7.66 0.76 41.05
CA PHE A 196 6.89 -0.14 40.19
C PHE A 196 5.39 -0.11 40.54
N SER A 197 5.04 -0.19 41.81
CA SER A 197 3.63 -0.14 42.24
C SER A 197 2.98 1.20 41.96
N TYR A 198 3.67 2.31 42.23
CA TYR A 198 3.22 3.65 41.87
C TYR A 198 2.97 3.78 40.37
N TYR A 199 3.92 3.32 39.54
CA TYR A 199 3.78 3.40 38.09
C TYR A 199 2.65 2.52 37.57
N ILE A 200 2.46 1.31 38.09
CA ILE A 200 1.33 0.44 37.73
C ILE A 200 -0.01 1.13 37.97
N ILE A 201 -0.19 1.77 39.13
CA ILE A 201 -1.44 2.45 39.46
C ILE A 201 -1.68 3.60 38.49
N VAL A 202 -0.67 4.45 38.27
CA VAL A 202 -0.77 5.60 37.35
C VAL A 202 -1.03 5.14 35.91
N ASN A 203 -0.32 4.12 35.42
CA ASN A 203 -0.50 3.57 34.08
C ASN A 203 -1.89 2.94 33.91
N THR A 204 -2.41 2.26 34.93
CA THR A 204 -3.75 1.66 34.89
C THR A 204 -4.82 2.74 34.79
N ILE A 205 -4.71 3.82 35.57
CA ILE A 205 -5.63 4.96 35.49
C ILE A 205 -5.54 5.60 34.10
N GLN A 206 -4.33 5.89 33.61
CA GLN A 206 -4.13 6.49 32.29
C GLN A 206 -4.71 5.62 31.17
N ALA A 207 -4.41 4.32 31.14
CA ALA A 207 -4.93 3.39 30.15
C ALA A 207 -6.46 3.30 30.21
N SER A 208 -7.04 3.33 31.40
CA SER A 208 -8.51 3.34 31.60
C SER A 208 -9.17 4.63 31.08
N VAL A 209 -8.52 5.78 31.21
CA VAL A 209 -9.03 7.05 30.66
C VAL A 209 -8.92 7.04 29.12
N MET A 210 -7.79 6.55 28.59
CA MET A 210 -7.56 6.51 27.14
C MET A 210 -8.52 5.58 26.41
N ILE A 211 -8.85 4.42 26.99
CA ILE A 211 -9.85 3.55 26.37
C ILE A 211 -11.22 4.23 26.29
N LEU A 212 -11.65 4.96 27.32
CA LEU A 212 -12.94 5.66 27.28
C LEU A 212 -13.03 6.64 26.11
N ILE A 213 -11.93 7.31 25.79
CA ILE A 213 -11.82 8.23 24.65
C ILE A 213 -11.82 7.47 23.31
N LEU A 214 -11.22 6.27 23.27
CA LEU A 214 -11.04 5.46 22.05
C LEU A 214 -12.23 4.54 21.72
N ILE A 215 -13.20 4.35 22.62
CA ILE A 215 -14.42 3.55 22.37
C ILE A 215 -15.15 3.93 21.08
N PRO A 216 -15.47 5.22 20.80
CA PRO A 216 -16.17 5.59 19.58
C PRO A 216 -15.32 5.43 18.31
N VAL A 217 -13.99 5.39 18.46
CA VAL A 217 -13.03 5.26 17.34
C VAL A 217 -12.94 3.80 16.87
N PHE A 218 -12.99 2.84 17.80
CA PHE A 218 -12.85 1.41 17.52
C PHE A 218 -14.12 0.63 17.84
N GLU A 219 -15.22 0.94 17.16
CA GLU A 219 -16.54 0.36 17.43
C GLU A 219 -16.58 -1.17 17.33
N TYR A 220 -15.92 -1.73 16.31
CA TYR A 220 -15.93 -3.17 16.03
C TYR A 220 -14.89 -3.98 16.81
N SER A 221 -14.05 -3.34 17.62
CA SER A 221 -12.94 -4.00 18.32
C SER A 221 -13.30 -4.36 19.76
N ASN A 222 -12.70 -5.44 20.27
CA ASN A 222 -12.87 -5.80 21.67
C ASN A 222 -12.16 -4.79 22.57
N ARG A 223 -12.95 -4.07 23.37
CA ARG A 223 -12.50 -3.05 24.33
C ARG A 223 -11.41 -3.56 25.26
N PHE A 224 -11.52 -4.78 25.76
CA PHE A 224 -10.52 -5.35 26.67
C PHE A 224 -9.15 -5.51 26.01
N LEU A 225 -9.11 -5.88 24.73
CA LEU A 225 -7.84 -6.03 24.00
C LEU A 225 -7.15 -4.68 23.78
N ILE A 226 -7.92 -3.63 23.51
CA ILE A 226 -7.38 -2.26 23.37
C ILE A 226 -6.79 -1.80 24.71
N PHE A 227 -7.53 -2.00 25.81
CA PHE A 227 -7.04 -1.70 27.16
C PHE A 227 -5.73 -2.45 27.45
N LEU A 228 -5.71 -3.76 27.19
CA LEU A 228 -4.54 -4.59 27.43
C LEU A 228 -3.34 -4.16 26.59
N HIS A 229 -3.57 -3.77 25.33
CA HIS A 229 -2.52 -3.25 24.46
C HIS A 229 -1.90 -1.96 25.00
N LEU A 230 -2.73 -0.98 25.38
CA LEU A 230 -2.27 0.27 26.02
C LEU A 230 -1.53 -0.02 27.33
N TRP A 231 -2.09 -0.90 28.17
CA TRP A 231 -1.52 -1.21 29.47
C TRP A 231 -0.14 -1.87 29.35
N ILE A 232 0.02 -2.87 28.49
CA ILE A 232 1.31 -3.53 28.23
C ILE A 232 2.31 -2.53 27.65
N TYR A 233 1.89 -1.68 26.70
CA TYR A 233 2.75 -0.64 26.15
C TYR A 233 3.27 0.30 27.25
N GLY A 234 2.39 0.76 28.14
CA GLY A 234 2.82 1.54 29.30
C GLY A 234 3.81 0.80 30.21
N MET A 235 3.64 -0.50 30.43
CA MET A 235 4.62 -1.30 31.20
C MET A 235 5.99 -1.37 30.51
N THR A 236 6.05 -1.39 29.18
CA THR A 236 7.33 -1.29 28.47
C THR A 236 8.00 0.08 28.65
N MET A 237 7.20 1.15 28.74
CA MET A 237 7.70 2.51 28.96
C MET A 237 8.31 2.69 30.35
N PHE A 238 7.84 1.95 31.36
CA PHE A 238 8.50 1.88 32.67
C PHE A 238 9.93 1.34 32.55
N GLY A 239 10.08 0.19 31.90
CA GLY A 239 11.40 -0.42 31.69
C GLY A 239 12.35 0.50 30.92
N TYR A 240 11.84 1.14 29.87
CA TYR A 240 12.58 2.16 29.13
C TYR A 240 13.01 3.35 30.00
N GLY A 241 12.10 3.90 30.80
CA GLY A 241 12.39 5.03 31.69
C GLY A 241 13.46 4.70 32.74
N VAL A 242 13.41 3.52 33.34
CA VAL A 242 14.44 3.05 34.30
C VAL A 242 15.79 2.86 33.58
N PHE A 243 15.77 2.29 32.38
CA PHE A 243 16.98 2.11 31.57
C PHE A 243 17.65 3.45 31.25
N VAL A 244 16.92 4.42 30.73
CA VAL A 244 17.46 5.76 30.42
C VAL A 244 17.91 6.48 31.70
N GLY A 245 17.10 6.42 32.77
CA GLY A 245 17.43 7.07 34.05
C GLY A 245 18.72 6.56 34.69
N SER A 246 19.18 5.36 34.35
CA SER A 246 20.43 4.80 34.88
C SER A 246 21.67 5.61 34.47
N PHE A 247 21.68 6.17 33.25
CA PHE A 247 22.85 6.87 32.67
C PHE A 247 23.03 8.31 33.17
N PHE A 248 21.98 8.94 33.68
CA PHE A 248 21.99 10.36 34.03
C PHE A 248 22.00 10.58 35.55
N GLN A 249 22.56 11.72 35.96
CA GLN A 249 22.57 12.18 37.36
C GLN A 249 21.62 13.35 37.60
N ASN A 250 21.35 14.16 36.57
CA ASN A 250 20.46 15.32 36.64
C ASN A 250 19.07 14.97 36.08
N GLY A 251 18.02 15.24 36.85
CA GLY A 251 16.65 14.82 36.52
C GLY A 251 16.11 15.45 35.24
N LYS A 252 16.29 16.76 35.08
CA LYS A 252 15.78 17.52 33.91
C LYS A 252 16.46 17.07 32.61
N THR A 253 17.78 16.90 32.64
CA THR A 253 18.55 16.47 31.47
C THR A 253 18.18 15.05 31.06
N ALA A 254 18.02 14.14 32.03
CA ALA A 254 17.60 12.76 31.77
C ALA A 254 16.22 12.70 31.10
N ALA A 255 15.27 13.51 31.59
CA ALA A 255 13.92 13.53 31.06
C ALA A 255 13.87 14.06 29.63
N ILE A 256 14.58 15.16 29.33
CA ILE A 256 14.67 15.72 27.96
C ILE A 256 15.34 14.73 27.01
N PHE A 257 16.46 14.13 27.43
CA PHE A 257 17.17 13.16 26.59
C PHE A 257 16.32 11.91 26.36
N GLY A 258 15.67 11.40 27.40
CA GLY A 258 14.81 10.23 27.33
C GLY A 258 13.58 10.42 26.44
N THR A 259 12.94 11.59 26.48
CA THR A 259 11.84 11.90 25.56
C THR A 259 12.32 12.14 24.14
N MET A 260 13.47 12.78 23.94
CA MET A 260 14.05 12.98 22.62
C MET A 260 14.42 11.65 21.95
N LEU A 261 15.07 10.75 22.69
CA LEU A 261 15.42 9.41 22.19
C LEU A 261 14.15 8.62 21.83
N PHE A 262 13.13 8.68 22.67
CA PHE A 262 11.84 8.03 22.39
C PHE A 262 11.22 8.57 21.09
N TYR A 263 11.22 9.89 20.90
CA TYR A 263 10.76 10.51 19.66
C TYR A 263 11.51 10.04 18.41
N LEU A 264 12.84 9.95 18.48
CA LEU A 264 13.66 9.47 17.36
C LEU A 264 13.33 8.01 17.02
N THR A 265 13.17 7.14 18.04
CA THR A 265 12.83 5.73 17.79
C THR A 265 11.45 5.56 17.16
N SER A 266 10.45 6.32 17.61
CA SER A 266 9.12 6.29 17.01
C SER A 266 9.13 6.84 15.58
N PHE A 267 9.93 7.87 15.29
CA PHE A 267 10.04 8.41 13.94
C PHE A 267 10.63 7.38 12.96
N ILE A 268 11.69 6.67 13.35
CA ILE A 268 12.30 5.62 12.52
C ILE A 268 11.27 4.55 12.17
N PHE A 269 10.48 4.09 13.14
CA PHE A 269 9.44 3.09 12.90
C PHE A 269 8.33 3.55 11.94
N THR A 270 8.03 4.86 11.89
CA THR A 270 7.00 5.39 10.98
C THR A 270 7.51 5.55 9.54
N VAL A 271 8.82 5.75 9.37
CA VAL A 271 9.44 5.97 8.04
C VAL A 271 9.80 4.66 7.34
N VAL A 272 10.11 3.61 8.11
CA VAL A 272 10.46 2.27 7.61
C VAL A 272 9.20 1.45 7.39
#